data_AF-A0A2S5QZR7-F1
#
_entry.id   AF-A0A2S5QZR7-F1
#
_cell.length_a   1.000
_cell.length_b   1.000
_cell.length_c   1.000
_cell.angle_alpha   90.00
_cell.angle_beta   90.00
_cell.angle_gamma   90.00
#
_symmetry.space_group_name_H-M   'P 1'
#
loop_
_entity.id
_entity.type
_entity.pdbx_description
1 polymer ?
#
loop_
_entity_poly.entity_id
_entity_poly.type
_entity_poly.pdbx_seq_one_letter_code
_entity_poly.pdbx_strand_id
1 'polypeptide(L)'
;MKFLFKLFGILKWLIPMIYLVGALPIWFSFAHTNPDGLANLGLILYTLPIVYIGTFVLKLEFPYVAGGYIEAHALYFWPAVFLLAALFFVIFLGLQKLTQHNASNY
;
A
#
# COMPACT_ATOMS: atom_id res chain seq x y z
N MET A 1 -24.97 15.05 -5.48
CA MET A 1 -23.90 14.63 -4.53
C MET A 1 -24.16 13.30 -3.79
N LYS A 2 -25.42 12.91 -3.52
CA LYS A 2 -25.77 11.64 -2.84
C LYS A 2 -25.16 10.37 -3.46
N PHE A 3 -25.02 10.33 -4.79
CA PHE A 3 -24.35 9.24 -5.51
C PHE A 3 -22.86 9.13 -5.15
N LEU A 4 -22.10 10.22 -5.22
CA LEU A 4 -20.66 10.24 -4.92
C LEU A 4 -20.38 9.85 -3.46
N PHE A 5 -21.20 10.32 -2.51
CA PHE A 5 -21.09 9.92 -1.11
C PHE A 5 -21.21 8.40 -0.92
N LYS A 6 -22.18 7.76 -1.58
CA LYS A 6 -22.36 6.31 -1.55
C LYS A 6 -21.19 5.59 -2.21
N LEU A 7 -20.76 6.08 -3.38
CA LEU A 7 -19.61 5.53 -4.12
C LEU A 7 -18.35 5.53 -3.25
N PHE A 8 -17.96 6.67 -2.69
CA PHE A 8 -16.78 6.76 -1.82
C PHE A 8 -16.94 5.96 -0.52
N GLY A 9 -18.17 5.83 -0.01
CA GLY A 9 -18.48 4.94 1.11
C GLY A 9 -18.20 3.46 0.84
N ILE A 10 -18.33 3.01 -0.40
CA ILE A 10 -17.96 1.66 -0.83
C ILE A 10 -16.45 1.59 -1.11
N LEU A 11 -15.92 2.55 -1.87
CA LEU A 11 -14.51 2.54 -2.31
C LEU A 11 -13.52 2.60 -1.15
N LYS A 12 -13.86 3.30 -0.06
CA LYS A 12 -13.00 3.35 1.13
C LYS A 12 -12.72 1.98 1.74
N TRP A 13 -13.59 1.00 1.53
CA TRP A 13 -13.39 -0.37 2.01
C TRP A 13 -12.89 -1.27 0.89
N LEU A 14 -13.47 -1.15 -0.30
CA LEU A 14 -13.17 -2.03 -1.42
C LEU A 14 -11.72 -1.87 -1.89
N ILE A 15 -11.23 -0.64 -2.06
CA ILE A 15 -9.88 -0.40 -2.59
C ILE A 15 -8.79 -0.91 -1.63
N PRO A 16 -8.82 -0.57 -0.32
CA PRO A 16 -7.84 -1.14 0.62
C PRO A 16 -7.91 -2.67 0.69
N MET A 17 -9.10 -3.28 0.68
CA MET A 17 -9.20 -4.75 0.72
C MET A 17 -8.61 -5.40 -0.52
N ILE A 18 -8.90 -4.88 -1.72
CA ILE A 18 -8.31 -5.39 -2.97
C ILE A 18 -6.79 -5.26 -2.91
N TYR A 19 -6.28 -4.15 -2.38
CA TYR A 19 -4.83 -3.94 -2.22
C TYR A 19 -4.20 -4.91 -1.20
N LEU A 20 -4.85 -5.18 -0.07
CA LEU A 20 -4.36 -6.17 0.90
C LEU A 20 -4.36 -7.59 0.32
N VAL A 21 -5.43 -7.98 -0.37
CA VAL A 21 -5.55 -9.30 -1.00
C VAL A 21 -4.53 -9.45 -2.15
N GLY A 22 -4.34 -8.40 -2.94
CA GLY A 22 -3.37 -8.39 -4.04
C GLY A 22 -1.91 -8.49 -3.59
N ALA A 23 -1.60 -8.19 -2.33
CA ALA A 23 -0.25 -8.39 -1.78
C ALA A 23 0.12 -9.87 -1.62
N LEU A 24 -0.87 -10.76 -1.45
CA LEU A 24 -0.64 -12.21 -1.26
C LEU A 24 0.10 -12.85 -2.44
N PRO A 25 -0.37 -12.78 -3.70
CA PRO A 25 0.34 -13.39 -4.82
C PRO A 25 1.74 -12.79 -5.03
N ILE A 26 1.92 -11.50 -4.73
CA ILE A 26 3.23 -10.83 -4.81
C ILE A 26 4.19 -11.42 -3.78
N TRP A 27 3.74 -11.57 -2.53
CA TRP A 27 4.53 -12.18 -1.47
C TRP A 27 4.86 -13.65 -1.76
N PHE A 28 3.89 -14.43 -2.21
CA PHE A 28 4.13 -15.83 -2.57
C PHE A 28 5.10 -15.95 -3.74
N SER A 29 4.98 -15.11 -4.78
CA SER A 29 5.94 -15.10 -5.89
C SER A 29 7.36 -14.81 -5.39
N PHE A 30 7.52 -13.80 -4.54
CA PHE A 30 8.81 -13.47 -3.93
C PHE A 30 9.37 -14.63 -3.10
N ALA A 31 8.56 -15.23 -2.23
CA ALA A 31 8.99 -16.30 -1.32
C ALA A 31 9.42 -17.60 -2.04
N HIS A 32 8.99 -17.80 -3.29
CA HIS A 32 9.35 -18.98 -4.10
C HIS A 32 10.35 -18.68 -5.23
N THR A 33 10.80 -17.43 -5.37
CA THR A 33 11.82 -17.06 -6.35
C THR A 33 13.20 -17.12 -5.71
N ASN A 34 14.22 -17.50 -6.48
CA ASN A 34 15.59 -17.50 -6.00
C ASN A 34 16.00 -16.08 -5.56
N PRO A 35 16.89 -15.92 -4.57
CA PRO A 35 17.40 -14.62 -4.15
C PRO A 35 18.32 -14.01 -5.22
N ASP A 36 17.74 -13.61 -6.34
CA ASP A 36 18.36 -12.76 -7.35
C ASP A 36 17.80 -11.34 -7.21
N GLY A 37 18.46 -10.36 -7.83
CA GLY A 37 18.00 -8.97 -7.77
C GLY A 37 16.60 -8.74 -8.35
N LEU A 38 16.05 -9.70 -9.11
CA LEU A 38 14.75 -9.60 -9.77
C LEU A 38 13.60 -10.11 -8.89
N ALA A 39 13.86 -10.99 -7.93
CA ALA A 39 12.86 -11.46 -6.96
C ALA A 39 12.17 -10.30 -6.23
N ASN A 40 12.90 -9.20 -5.98
CA ASN A 40 12.40 -8.03 -5.27
C ASN A 40 11.54 -7.10 -6.11
N LEU A 41 11.53 -7.26 -7.44
CA LEU A 41 10.84 -6.36 -8.35
C LEU A 41 9.34 -6.28 -8.05
N GLY A 42 8.72 -7.43 -7.75
CA GLY A 42 7.31 -7.48 -7.36
C GLY A 42 7.02 -6.67 -6.10
N LEU A 43 7.84 -6.83 -5.06
CA LEU A 43 7.72 -6.07 -3.81
C LEU A 43 7.86 -4.57 -4.06
N ILE A 44 8.88 -4.18 -4.84
CA ILE A 44 9.20 -2.79 -5.17
C ILE A 44 8.04 -2.13 -5.91
N LEU A 45 7.54 -2.77 -6.98
CA LEU A 45 6.46 -2.20 -7.79
C LEU A 45 5.16 -2.09 -7.00
N TYR A 46 4.85 -3.09 -6.17
CA TYR A 46 3.61 -3.09 -5.38
C TYR A 46 3.60 -2.00 -4.30
N THR A 47 4.77 -1.61 -3.82
CA THR A 47 4.97 -0.62 -2.76
C THR A 47 5.74 0.61 -3.25
N LEU A 48 5.70 0.89 -4.55
CA LEU A 48 6.52 1.92 -5.22
C LEU A 48 6.54 3.28 -4.51
N PRO A 49 5.41 3.83 -4.01
CA PRO A 49 5.45 5.10 -3.28
C PRO A 49 6.34 5.06 -2.04
N ILE A 50 6.32 3.94 -1.30
CA ILE A 50 7.17 3.74 -0.11
C ILE A 50 8.63 3.59 -0.51
N VAL A 51 8.92 2.82 -1.56
CA VAL A 51 10.30 2.69 -2.09
C VAL A 51 10.84 4.06 -2.49
N TYR A 52 10.05 4.86 -3.22
CA TYR A 52 10.45 6.18 -3.68
C TYR A 52 10.77 7.12 -2.51
N ILE A 53 9.86 7.19 -1.53
CA ILE A 53 10.05 8.01 -0.33
C ILE A 53 11.26 7.52 0.47
N GLY A 54 11.35 6.21 0.73
CA GLY A 54 12.45 5.60 1.47
C GLY A 54 13.80 5.85 0.80
N THR A 55 13.86 5.67 -0.52
CA THR A 55 15.07 5.93 -1.32
C THR A 55 15.51 7.39 -1.23
N PHE A 56 14.57 8.32 -1.31
CA PHE A 56 14.85 9.74 -1.20
C PHE A 56 15.32 10.12 0.20
N VAL A 57 14.62 9.66 1.24
CA VAL A 57 14.91 9.98 2.65
C VAL A 57 16.23 9.35 3.11
N LEU A 58 16.50 8.12 2.67
CA LEU A 58 17.65 7.34 3.11
C LEU A 58 18.81 7.38 2.10
N LYS A 59 18.75 8.23 1.07
CA LYS A 59 19.82 8.40 0.07
C LYS A 59 20.30 7.09 -0.55
N LEU A 60 19.37 6.22 -0.95
CA LEU A 60 19.61 4.87 -1.49
C LEU A 60 20.17 3.84 -0.48
N GLU A 61 20.30 4.19 0.80
CA GLU A 61 20.70 3.24 1.84
C GLU A 61 19.45 2.60 2.44
N PHE A 62 19.22 1.31 2.19
CA PHE A 62 18.13 0.61 2.87
C PHE A 62 18.60 0.12 4.24
N PRO A 63 17.88 0.42 5.34
CA PRO A 63 18.30 0.01 6.67
C PRO A 63 18.43 -1.51 6.72
N TYR A 64 19.62 -1.97 7.13
CA TYR A 64 19.84 -3.38 7.36
C TYR A 64 18.97 -3.84 8.53
N VAL A 65 18.22 -4.92 8.30
CA VAL A 65 17.45 -5.59 9.34
C VAL A 65 18.08 -6.96 9.54
N ALA A 66 18.55 -7.23 10.77
CA ALA A 66 19.14 -8.52 11.11
C ALA A 66 18.09 -9.63 10.96
N GLY A 67 18.43 -10.71 10.26
CA GLY A 67 17.54 -11.85 10.02
C GLY A 67 17.83 -12.58 8.71
N GLY A 68 17.01 -13.58 8.40
CA GLY A 68 17.04 -14.27 7.13
C GLY A 68 16.53 -13.40 5.97
N TYR A 69 16.85 -13.78 4.72
CA TYR A 69 16.43 -13.05 3.52
C TYR A 69 14.92 -12.78 3.50
N ILE A 70 14.10 -13.80 3.77
CA ILE A 70 12.64 -13.66 3.80
C ILE A 70 12.16 -12.75 4.94
N GLU A 71 12.77 -12.85 6.12
CA GLU A 71 12.37 -12.08 7.31
C GLU A 71 12.62 -10.58 7.11
N ALA A 72 13.79 -10.22 6.59
CA ALA A 72 14.14 -8.84 6.30
C ALA A 72 13.13 -8.20 5.32
N HIS A 73 12.74 -8.93 4.27
CA HIS A 73 11.75 -8.45 3.30
C HIS A 73 10.33 -8.44 3.86
N ALA A 74 9.98 -9.35 4.79
CA ALA A 74 8.68 -9.35 5.46
C ALA A 74 8.49 -8.08 6.33
N LEU A 75 9.55 -7.71 7.06
CA LEU A 75 9.57 -6.53 7.93
C LEU A 75 9.49 -5.22 7.15
N TYR A 76 9.86 -5.24 5.87
CA TYR A 76 9.61 -4.13 4.96
C TYR A 76 8.21 -4.19 4.33
N PHE A 77 7.90 -5.29 3.63
CA PHE A 77 6.78 -5.38 2.71
C PHE A 77 5.43 -5.28 3.41
N TRP A 78 5.23 -6.02 4.50
CA TRP A 78 3.94 -6.04 5.18
C TRP A 78 3.59 -4.69 5.81
N PRO A 79 4.49 -4.02 6.56
CA PRO A 79 4.22 -2.67 7.04
C PRO A 79 3.95 -1.66 5.92
N ALA A 80 4.71 -1.72 4.81
CA ALA A 80 4.49 -0.85 3.66
C ALA A 80 3.09 -1.06 3.03
N VAL A 81 2.67 -2.32 2.87
CA VAL A 81 1.35 -2.69 2.36
C VAL A 81 0.24 -2.18 3.30
N PHE A 82 0.37 -2.38 4.62
CA PHE A 82 -0.63 -1.90 5.57
C PHE A 82 -0.72 -0.37 5.59
N LEU A 83 0.41 0.32 5.48
CA LEU A 83 0.45 1.79 5.45
C LEU A 83 -0.23 2.33 4.19
N LEU A 84 0.03 1.75 3.02
CA LEU A 84 -0.62 2.14 1.77
C LEU A 84 -2.12 1.80 1.76
N ALA A 85 -2.51 0.66 2.30
CA ALA A 85 -3.93 0.31 2.49
C ALA A 85 -4.66 1.33 3.39
N ALA A 86 -4.03 1.70 4.51
CA ALA A 86 -4.56 2.73 5.41
C ALA A 86 -4.63 4.10 4.72
N LEU A 87 -3.63 4.46 3.91
CA LEU A 87 -3.65 5.69 3.13
C LEU A 87 -4.82 5.72 2.15
N PHE A 88 -5.06 4.63 1.40
CA PHE A 88 -6.23 4.53 0.53
C PHE A 88 -7.54 4.71 1.31
N PHE A 89 -7.68 4.06 2.46
CA PHE A 89 -8.84 4.21 3.32
C PHE A 89 -9.08 5.68 3.70
N VAL A 90 -8.02 6.36 4.17
CA VAL A 90 -8.10 7.77 4.60
C VAL A 90 -8.45 8.69 3.44
N ILE A 91 -7.87 8.48 2.25
CA ILE A 91 -8.18 9.27 1.05
C ILE A 91 -9.67 9.16 0.72
N PHE A 92 -10.21 7.94 0.59
CA PHE A 92 -11.62 7.76 0.24
C PHE A 92 -12.58 8.18 1.37
N LEU A 93 -12.18 8.05 2.63
CA LEU A 93 -12.93 8.62 3.76
C LEU A 93 -12.98 10.14 3.68
N GLY A 94 -11.87 10.79 3.36
CA GLY A 94 -11.78 12.23 3.16
C GLY A 94 -12.69 12.69 2.02
N LEU A 95 -12.61 12.03 0.86
CA LEU A 95 -13.47 12.30 -0.29
C LEU A 95 -14.96 12.12 0.05
N GLN A 96 -15.31 11.06 0.79
CA GLN A 96 -16.68 10.85 1.26
C GLN A 96 -17.15 12.03 2.12
N LYS A 97 -16.36 12.47 3.11
CA LYS A 97 -16.72 13.61 3.99
C LYS A 97 -16.85 14.93 3.21
N LEU A 98 -15.96 15.20 2.25
CA LEU A 98 -16.04 16.40 1.41
C LEU A 98 -17.33 16.45 0.60
N THR A 99 -17.77 15.30 0.04
CA THR A 99 -19.04 15.25 -0.70
C THR A 99 -20.29 15.40 0.16
N GLN A 100 -20.22 15.03 1.44
CA GLN A 100 -21.31 15.27 2.38
C GLN A 100 -21.42 16.76 2.73
N HIS A 101 -20.30 17.40 3.06
CA HIS A 101 -20.24 18.82 3.39
C HIS A 101 -20.75 19.70 2.24
N ASN A 102 -20.32 19.42 1.01
CA ASN A 102 -20.78 20.19 -0.13
C ASN A 102 -22.26 19.95 -0.43
N ALA A 103 -22.84 18.80 -0.06
CA ALA A 103 -24.26 18.53 -0.26
C ALA A 103 -25.17 19.20 0.77
N SER A 104 -24.64 19.63 1.92
CA SER A 104 -25.39 20.35 2.97
C SER A 104 -25.37 21.87 2.83
N ASN A 105 -24.49 22.40 1.96
CA ASN A 105 -24.33 23.84 1.73
C ASN A 105 -25.10 24.36 0.50
N TYR A 106 -25.91 23.49 -0.13
CA TYR A 106 -26.88 23.81 -1.18
C TYR A 106 -28.25 23.29 -0.76
#